data_AF-A0A0M3JPY9-F1
#
_entry.id   AF-A0A0M3JPY9-F1
#
_cell.length_a   1.000
_cell.length_b   1.000
_cell.length_c   1.000
_cell.angle_alpha   90.00
_cell.angle_beta   90.00
_cell.angle_gamma   90.00
#
_symmetry.space_group_name_H-M   'P 1'
#
loop_
_entity.id
_entity.type
_entity.pdbx_description
1 polymer ?
#
loop_
_entity_poly.entity_id
_entity_poly.type
_entity_poly.pdbx_seq_one_letter_code
_entity_poly.pdbx_strand_id
1 'polypeptide(L)'
;MQAASPEAMDHFRGFVLYHTYPRLDVNVSTATNHLLKSPFCIHPKTGRVAVPITPEQMARIDLENLPRIEYVDHDQLLTQLMFRTDK
;
A
#
# COMPACT_ATOMS: atom_id res chain seq x y z
N MET A 1 2.30 -16.68 37.58
CA MET A 1 2.10 -16.88 36.13
C MET A 1 3.38 -17.49 35.59
N GLN A 2 3.34 -18.72 35.04
CA GLN A 2 4.53 -19.35 34.47
C GLN A 2 4.74 -18.82 33.05
N ALA A 3 5.95 -18.38 32.72
CA ALA A 3 6.30 -17.96 31.37
C ALA A 3 6.19 -19.15 30.40
N ALA A 4 5.76 -18.90 29.17
CA ALA A 4 5.69 -19.92 28.13
C ALA A 4 7.09 -20.49 27.82
N SER A 5 7.17 -21.75 27.41
CA SER A 5 8.45 -22.36 27.01
C SER A 5 9.02 -21.67 25.77
N PRO A 6 10.34 -21.72 25.54
CA PRO A 6 10.96 -21.17 24.33
C PRO A 6 10.34 -21.71 23.03
N GLU A 7 10.02 -23.01 22.99
CA GLU A 7 9.44 -23.68 21.83
C GLU A 7 8.03 -23.16 21.53
N ALA A 8 7.23 -22.94 22.57
CA ALA A 8 5.89 -22.36 22.43
C ALA A 8 5.97 -20.91 21.91
N MET A 9 6.96 -20.13 22.35
CA MET A 9 7.19 -18.77 21.87
C MET A 9 7.61 -18.75 20.40
N ASP A 10 8.48 -19.66 19.97
CA ASP A 10 8.93 -19.74 18.58
C ASP A 10 7.79 -20.19 17.64
N HIS A 11 6.97 -21.14 18.08
CA HIS A 11 5.76 -21.50 17.34
C HIS A 11 4.82 -20.31 17.20
N PHE A 12 4.61 -19.54 18.29
CA PHE A 12 3.79 -18.34 18.24
C PHE A 12 4.35 -17.27 17.31
N ARG A 13 5.68 -17.06 17.28
CA ARG A 13 6.33 -16.17 16.31
C ARG A 13 6.09 -16.61 14.87
N GLY A 14 6.22 -17.92 14.60
CA GLY A 14 5.91 -18.50 13.29
C GLY A 14 4.44 -18.25 12.88
N PHE A 15 3.51 -18.44 13.83
CA PHE A 15 2.09 -18.11 13.63
C PHE A 15 1.89 -16.63 13.29
N VAL A 16 2.49 -15.71 14.05
CA VAL A 16 2.40 -14.27 13.77
C VAL A 16 2.92 -13.95 12.38
N LEU A 17 4.14 -14.39 12.05
CA LEU A 17 4.75 -14.13 10.74
C LEU A 17 3.91 -14.68 9.59
N TYR A 18 3.38 -15.90 9.72
CA TYR A 18 2.55 -16.50 8.68
C TYR A 18 1.30 -15.67 8.35
N HIS A 19 0.71 -15.03 9.36
CA HIS A 19 -0.53 -14.26 9.21
C HIS A 19 -0.33 -12.77 8.94
N THR A 20 0.78 -12.18 9.41
CA THR A 20 0.96 -10.72 9.37
C THR A 20 2.11 -10.28 8.46
N TYR A 21 3.03 -11.18 8.08
CA TYR A 21 4.12 -10.80 7.18
C TYR A 21 3.60 -10.60 5.74
N PRO A 22 4.01 -9.52 5.04
CA PRO A 22 3.57 -9.27 3.67
C PRO A 22 4.07 -10.37 2.72
N ARG A 23 3.16 -10.92 1.92
CA ARG A 23 3.51 -11.85 0.85
C ARG A 23 4.03 -11.06 -0.35
N LEU A 24 5.34 -11.10 -0.57
CA LEU A 24 5.98 -10.39 -1.67
C LEU A 24 5.79 -11.16 -2.98
N ASP A 25 5.39 -10.46 -4.04
CA ASP A 25 5.42 -11.01 -5.39
C ASP A 25 6.87 -10.97 -5.90
N VAL A 26 7.56 -12.11 -5.81
CA VAL A 26 8.99 -12.20 -6.16
C VAL A 26 9.27 -11.82 -7.62
N ASN A 27 8.33 -12.08 -8.52
CA ASN A 27 8.55 -11.89 -9.96
C ASN A 27 8.58 -10.42 -10.37
N VAL A 28 8.04 -9.51 -9.53
CA VAL A 28 8.09 -8.07 -9.79
C VAL A 28 9.43 -7.44 -9.36
N SER A 29 10.26 -8.15 -8.60
CA SER A 29 11.50 -7.60 -8.01
C SER A 29 12.79 -8.29 -8.46
N THR A 30 12.73 -9.49 -9.05
CA THR A 30 13.94 -10.25 -9.43
C THR A 30 14.48 -9.95 -10.82
N ALA A 31 13.64 -9.50 -11.75
CA ALA A 31 14.03 -9.18 -13.12
C ALA A 31 13.96 -7.67 -13.40
N THR A 32 14.95 -7.13 -14.12
CA THR A 32 15.06 -5.69 -14.41
C THR A 32 14.14 -5.20 -15.54
N ASN A 33 13.56 -6.12 -16.31
CA ASN A 33 12.68 -5.82 -17.44
C ASN A 33 11.18 -5.94 -17.10
N HIS A 34 10.83 -6.13 -15.82
CA HIS A 34 9.45 -6.21 -15.39
C HIS A 34 8.76 -4.84 -15.56
N LEU A 35 7.61 -4.82 -16.24
CA LEU A 35 6.84 -3.60 -16.45
C LEU A 35 5.88 -3.39 -15.27
N LEU A 36 6.00 -2.24 -14.60
CA LEU A 36 5.10 -1.82 -13.53
C LEU A 36 4.15 -0.73 -14.01
N LYS A 37 3.04 -0.61 -13.29
CA LYS A 37 2.05 0.45 -13.47
C LYS A 37 2.71 1.82 -13.24
N SER A 38 2.55 2.76 -14.17
CA SER A 38 3.02 4.14 -14.01
C SER A 38 2.31 4.84 -12.84
N PRO A 39 2.97 5.76 -12.11
CA PRO A 39 2.26 6.66 -11.19
C PRO A 39 1.11 7.41 -11.88
N PHE A 40 0.07 7.74 -11.12
CA PHE A 40 -1.11 8.49 -11.56
C PHE A 40 -2.00 7.85 -12.63
N CYS A 41 -1.69 6.65 -13.14
CA CYS A 41 -2.57 6.07 -14.15
C CYS A 41 -3.86 5.49 -13.53
N ILE A 42 -4.93 5.57 -14.31
CA ILE A 42 -6.29 5.23 -13.93
C ILE A 42 -6.45 3.72 -13.99
N HIS A 43 -6.96 3.10 -12.92
CA HIS A 43 -7.31 1.69 -12.95
C HIS A 43 -8.63 1.50 -13.74
N PRO A 44 -8.63 0.76 -14.87
CA PRO A 44 -9.73 0.77 -15.84
C PRO A 44 -11.06 0.30 -15.25
N LYS A 45 -11.04 -0.67 -14.33
CA LYS A 45 -12.26 -1.20 -13.70
C LYS A 45 -12.83 -0.31 -12.60
N THR A 46 -11.98 0.44 -11.89
CA THR A 46 -12.40 1.13 -10.66
C THR A 46 -12.40 2.64 -10.80
N GLY A 47 -11.89 3.19 -11.92
CA GLY A 47 -11.75 4.64 -12.12
C GLY A 47 -10.74 5.31 -11.18
N ARG A 48 -10.13 4.58 -10.23
CA ARG A 48 -9.23 5.13 -9.22
C ARG A 48 -7.87 5.50 -9.81
N VAL A 49 -7.34 6.62 -9.36
CA VAL A 49 -6.01 7.12 -9.70
C VAL A 49 -4.95 6.42 -8.83
N ALA A 50 -3.84 5.99 -9.42
CA ALA A 50 -2.69 5.46 -8.67
C ALA A 50 -1.92 6.61 -7.99
N VAL A 51 -2.37 7.01 -6.81
CA VAL A 51 -1.77 8.11 -6.04
C VAL A 51 -0.52 7.63 -5.28
N PRO A 52 0.55 8.44 -5.19
CA PRO A 52 1.68 8.17 -4.30
C PRO A 52 1.23 8.14 -2.83
N ILE A 53 1.83 7.27 -2.03
CA ILE A 53 1.54 7.12 -0.60
C ILE A 53 2.87 7.20 0.15
N THR A 54 2.93 8.00 1.22
CA THR A 54 4.09 8.05 2.12
C THR A 54 3.87 7.18 3.36
N PRO A 55 4.94 6.72 4.05
CA PRO A 55 4.81 5.91 5.26
C PRO A 55 3.95 6.58 6.36
N GLU A 56 4.00 7.91 6.48
CA GLU A 56 3.25 8.69 7.47
C GLU A 56 1.74 8.65 7.23
N GLN A 57 1.33 8.44 5.98
CA GLN A 57 -0.08 8.39 5.58
C GLN A 57 -0.71 7.01 5.79
N MET A 58 0.09 5.94 5.91
CA MET A 58 -0.39 4.55 5.92
C MET A 58 -1.47 4.25 6.97
N ALA A 59 -1.36 4.85 8.16
CA ALA A 59 -2.34 4.64 9.24
C ALA A 59 -3.67 5.37 9.01
N ARG A 60 -3.72 6.34 8.09
CA ARG A 60 -4.86 7.24 7.88
C ARG A 60 -5.45 7.15 6.47
N ILE A 61 -4.85 6.35 5.60
CA ILE A 61 -5.30 6.25 4.22
C ILE A 61 -6.67 5.55 4.15
N ASP A 62 -7.60 6.20 3.47
CA ASP A 62 -8.91 5.65 3.17
C ASP A 62 -8.89 5.12 1.72
N LEU A 63 -8.88 3.78 1.59
CA LEU A 63 -8.82 3.12 0.29
C LEU A 63 -10.14 3.24 -0.50
N GLU A 64 -11.26 3.47 0.18
CA GLU A 64 -12.56 3.61 -0.46
C GLU A 64 -12.68 4.97 -1.14
N ASN A 65 -12.16 6.00 -0.48
CA ASN A 65 -12.21 7.41 -0.89
C ASN A 65 -10.97 7.88 -1.68
N LEU A 66 -10.23 6.96 -2.31
CA LEU A 66 -9.18 7.34 -3.25
C LEU A 66 -9.74 8.11 -4.47
N PRO A 67 -9.03 9.11 -5.01
CA PRO A 67 -9.49 9.89 -6.16
C PRO A 67 -9.91 9.02 -7.34
N ARG A 68 -11.08 9.30 -7.91
CA ARG A 68 -11.61 8.63 -9.11
C ARG A 68 -11.74 9.64 -10.24
N ILE A 69 -11.42 9.23 -11.48
CA ILE A 69 -11.38 10.11 -12.65
C ILE A 69 -12.71 10.84 -12.89
N GLU A 70 -13.84 10.24 -12.52
CA GLU A 70 -15.17 10.83 -12.71
C GLU A 70 -15.46 12.04 -11.79
N TYR A 71 -14.70 12.19 -10.70
CA TYR A 71 -14.91 13.23 -9.68
C TYR A 71 -13.72 14.17 -9.53
N VAL A 72 -12.67 13.96 -10.31
CA VAL A 72 -11.44 14.73 -10.24
C VAL A 72 -11.59 15.95 -11.15
N ASP A 73 -11.76 17.11 -10.52
CA ASP A 73 -11.74 18.41 -11.21
C ASP A 73 -10.31 18.77 -11.64
N HIS A 74 -10.18 19.55 -12.71
CA HIS A 74 -8.91 19.99 -13.28
C HIS A 74 -8.00 20.66 -12.22
N ASP A 75 -8.59 21.42 -11.30
CA ASP A 75 -7.86 22.13 -10.25
C ASP A 75 -7.48 21.24 -9.05
N GLN A 76 -8.18 20.12 -8.81
CA GLN A 76 -7.90 19.22 -7.69
C GLN A 76 -6.77 18.23 -7.94
N LEU A 77 -6.46 17.93 -9.21
CA LEU A 77 -5.34 17.06 -9.59
C LEU A 77 -4.03 17.53 -8.97
N LEU A 78 -3.74 18.84 -9.03
CA LEU A 78 -2.47 19.37 -8.55
C LEU A 78 -2.37 19.37 -7.02
N THR A 79 -3.47 19.66 -6.32
CA THR A 79 -3.48 19.76 -4.85
C THR A 79 -3.56 18.41 -4.14
N GLN A 80 -4.21 17.40 -4.74
CA GLN A 80 -4.35 16.07 -4.13
C GLN A 80 -3.29 15.06 -4.61
N LEU A 81 -2.80 15.16 -5.85
CA LEU A 81 -1.93 14.13 -6.43
C LEU A 81 -0.45 14.48 -6.41
N MET A 82 -0.08 15.76 -6.55
CA MET A 82 1.32 16.10 -6.78
C MET A 82 2.11 16.39 -5.50
N PHE A 83 1.55 17.08 -4.51
CA PHE A 83 2.31 17.45 -3.30
C PHE A 83 1.42 17.75 -2.09
N ARG A 84 0.84 16.74 -1.44
CA ARG A 84 0.44 16.89 -0.03
C ARG A 84 1.56 16.39 0.88
N THR A 85 2.66 17.13 0.86
CA THR A 85 3.61 17.24 1.98
C THR A 85 3.24 18.49 2.75
N ASP A 86 2.17 18.44 3.53
CA ASP A 86 1.88 19.52 4.47
C ASP A 86 1.92 18.94 5.88
N LYS A 87 2.99 19.32 6.59
CA LYS A 87 3.16 19.54 8.04
C LYS A 87 2.27 18.77 9.02
#